data_AF-G9G1Y8-F1
#
_entry.id   AF-G9G1Y8-F1
#
_cell.length_a   1.000
_cell.length_b   1.000
_cell.length_c   1.000
_cell.angle_alpha   90.00
_cell.angle_beta   90.00
_cell.angle_gamma   90.00
#
_symmetry.space_group_name_H-M   'P 1'
#
loop_
_entity.id
_entity.type
_entity.pdbx_description
1 polymer ?
#
loop_
_entity_poly.entity_id
_entity_poly.type
_entity_poly.pdbx_seq_one_letter_code
_entity_poly.pdbx_strand_id
1 'polypeptide(L)'
;ATQPSKVAAITGYDSDYYARYIDPDENKITFAINVDGFVEGSNQEILIRGIHHVLTDQNQKIVTKAELLDAIRHQMVLLQLDYSYELVDFAPDAQLLTRDRRLLFANRNFEESVSLEDTIQEYLLKGHVILRKRVEEPITHPTETA
;
A
#
# COMPACT_ATOMS: atom_id res chain seq x y z
N ALA A 1 34.77 1.84 -30.30
CA ALA A 1 33.86 2.96 -29.97
C ALA A 1 32.56 2.36 -29.46
N THR A 2 32.14 2.82 -28.29
CA THR A 2 31.16 2.20 -27.38
C THR A 2 29.73 2.35 -27.88
N GLN A 3 28.93 1.27 -27.84
CA GLN A 3 27.48 1.30 -28.01
C GLN A 3 26.83 2.09 -26.87
N PRO A 4 25.84 2.97 -27.13
CA PRO A 4 25.00 3.47 -26.05
C PRO A 4 23.97 2.39 -25.68
N SER A 5 24.27 1.65 -24.61
CA SER A 5 23.23 1.01 -23.79
C SER A 5 22.41 2.10 -23.13
N LYS A 6 21.12 2.17 -23.46
CA LYS A 6 20.15 2.85 -22.63
C LYS A 6 18.82 2.12 -22.79
N VAL A 7 18.66 1.08 -21.96
CA VAL A 7 17.33 0.65 -21.52
C VAL A 7 16.71 1.88 -20.86
N ALA A 8 15.99 2.66 -21.66
CA ALA A 8 15.10 3.68 -21.13
C ALA A 8 13.99 2.91 -20.44
N ALA A 9 14.10 2.77 -19.13
CA ALA A 9 13.00 2.33 -18.30
C ALA A 9 11.80 3.19 -18.70
N ILE A 10 10.75 2.53 -19.19
CA ILE A 10 9.45 3.14 -19.41
C ILE A 10 8.89 3.38 -18.01
N THR A 11 9.36 4.42 -17.33
CA THR A 11 8.81 4.93 -16.08
C THR A 11 7.76 5.97 -16.45
N GLY A 12 6.67 5.48 -17.00
CA GLY A 12 5.51 6.26 -17.41
C GLY A 12 4.28 5.41 -17.22
N TYR A 13 4.06 4.91 -16.00
CA TYR A 13 2.75 4.41 -15.63
C TYR A 13 1.93 5.63 -15.25
N ASP A 14 1.28 6.22 -16.25
CA ASP A 14 0.18 7.16 -16.05
C ASP A 14 -0.80 6.52 -15.05
N SER A 15 -0.93 7.17 -13.89
CA SER A 15 -1.89 6.81 -12.84
C SER A 15 -3.34 6.82 -13.32
N ASP A 16 -3.59 7.31 -14.52
CA ASP A 16 -4.91 7.59 -15.05
C ASP A 16 -5.60 6.34 -15.60
N TYR A 17 -4.88 5.22 -15.76
CA TYR A 17 -5.44 4.01 -16.36
C TYR A 17 -6.27 3.16 -15.38
N TYR A 18 -6.00 3.23 -14.07
CA TYR A 18 -6.80 2.53 -13.05
C TYR A 18 -7.96 3.38 -12.50
N ALA A 19 -8.11 4.63 -12.94
CA ALA A 19 -9.17 5.53 -12.49
C ALA A 19 -10.55 5.28 -13.16
N ARG A 20 -10.72 4.19 -13.94
CA ARG A 20 -11.91 4.03 -14.81
C ARG A 20 -13.00 3.06 -14.36
N TYR A 21 -12.97 2.57 -13.11
CA TYR A 21 -14.12 1.91 -12.49
C TYR A 21 -14.33 2.37 -11.04
N ILE A 22 -14.32 3.68 -10.84
CA ILE A 22 -14.83 4.28 -9.60
C ILE A 22 -16.22 4.77 -9.92
N ASP A 23 -17.24 4.16 -9.31
CA ASP A 23 -18.53 4.80 -9.14
C ASP A 23 -18.25 6.04 -8.27
N PRO A 24 -18.37 7.27 -8.81
CA PRO A 24 -18.09 8.47 -8.06
C PRO A 24 -19.26 8.66 -7.10
N ASP A 25 -19.24 7.91 -6.00
CA ASP A 25 -19.93 8.34 -4.81
C ASP A 25 -19.17 9.58 -4.34
N GLU A 26 -19.51 10.74 -4.90
CA GLU A 26 -18.87 12.06 -4.72
C GLU A 26 -18.82 12.51 -3.24
N ASN A 27 -19.37 11.68 -2.35
CA ASN A 27 -19.48 11.90 -0.91
C ASN A 27 -18.55 11.03 -0.07
N LYS A 28 -17.62 10.26 -0.65
CA LYS A 28 -16.72 9.37 0.10
C LYS A 28 -15.25 9.76 -0.01
N ILE A 29 -14.55 9.67 1.11
CA ILE A 29 -13.09 9.78 1.13
C ILE A 29 -12.49 8.49 0.57
N THR A 30 -11.61 8.62 -0.41
CA THR A 30 -10.94 7.49 -1.05
C THR A 30 -9.42 7.59 -0.93
N PHE A 31 -8.76 6.44 -1.02
CA PHE A 31 -7.31 6.31 -1.03
C PHE A 31 -6.89 5.50 -2.26
N ALA A 32 -6.13 6.13 -3.15
CA ALA A 32 -5.32 5.43 -4.13
C ALA A 32 -4.03 4.97 -3.45
N ILE A 33 -3.85 3.66 -3.24
CA ILE A 33 -2.67 3.10 -2.58
C ILE A 33 -1.77 2.43 -3.62
N ASN A 34 -0.62 3.06 -3.86
CA ASN A 34 0.38 2.71 -4.86
C ASN A 34 1.75 2.50 -4.20
N VAL A 35 1.86 1.40 -3.46
CA VAL A 35 3.07 1.00 -2.76
C VAL A 35 3.67 -0.27 -3.34
N ASP A 36 4.99 -0.41 -3.21
CA ASP A 36 5.72 -1.65 -3.47
C ASP A 36 6.25 -2.25 -2.17
N GLY A 37 6.36 -3.56 -2.11
CA GLY A 37 6.96 -4.27 -0.99
C GLY A 37 8.47 -4.35 -1.14
N PHE A 38 9.20 -3.89 -0.13
CA PHE A 38 10.64 -4.05 0.02
C PHE A 38 10.92 -5.20 1.00
N VAL A 39 11.59 -6.26 0.55
CA VAL A 39 11.81 -7.45 1.37
C VAL A 39 13.03 -7.26 2.30
N GLU A 40 12.80 -7.32 3.62
CA GLU A 40 13.82 -7.16 4.67
C GLU A 40 15.06 -8.03 4.40
N GLY A 41 16.25 -7.43 4.56
CA GLY A 41 17.52 -8.13 4.37
C GLY A 41 17.84 -8.46 2.91
N SER A 42 17.09 -7.92 1.95
CA SER A 42 17.34 -8.08 0.52
C SER A 42 17.15 -6.76 -0.22
N ASN A 43 17.52 -6.73 -1.50
CA ASN A 43 17.20 -5.63 -2.42
C ASN A 43 16.01 -5.99 -3.34
N GLN A 44 15.16 -6.93 -2.91
CA GLN A 44 14.04 -7.39 -3.72
C GLN A 44 12.82 -6.50 -3.48
N GLU A 45 12.23 -6.01 -4.58
CA GLU A 45 10.97 -5.29 -4.60
C GLU A 45 9.83 -6.17 -5.17
N ILE A 46 8.62 -5.98 -4.65
CA ILE A 46 7.41 -6.72 -5.03
C ILE A 46 6.28 -5.73 -5.32
N LEU A 47 5.64 -5.83 -6.48
CA LEU A 47 4.55 -4.94 -6.85
C LEU A 47 3.26 -5.31 -6.10
N ILE A 48 2.69 -4.36 -5.34
CA ILE A 48 1.41 -4.51 -4.60
C ILE A 48 0.36 -3.47 -5.05
N ARG A 49 0.76 -2.53 -5.93
CA ARG A 49 0.02 -1.34 -6.39
C ARG A 49 -1.40 -1.60 -6.93
N GLY A 50 -2.17 -0.51 -7.07
CA GLY A 50 -3.49 -0.53 -7.71
C GLY A 50 -4.64 -0.77 -6.73
N ILE A 51 -4.43 -0.47 -5.45
CA ILE A 51 -5.45 -0.61 -4.40
C ILE A 51 -6.28 0.67 -4.36
N HIS A 52 -7.60 0.50 -4.35
CA HIS A 52 -8.54 1.59 -4.09
C HIS A 52 -9.29 1.29 -2.79
N HIS A 53 -8.96 2.04 -1.73
CA HIS A 53 -9.57 1.90 -0.42
C HIS A 53 -10.56 3.05 -0.17
N VAL A 54 -11.70 2.76 0.44
CA VAL A 54 -12.79 3.72 0.66
C VAL A 54 -13.14 3.72 2.13
N LEU A 55 -13.16 4.89 2.76
CA LEU A 55 -13.66 5.01 4.13
C LEU A 55 -15.17 4.83 4.14
N THR A 56 -15.66 4.00 5.05
CA THR A 56 -17.09 3.70 5.19
C THR A 56 -17.83 4.80 5.96
N ASP A 57 -17.18 5.45 6.92
CA ASP A 57 -17.71 6.61 7.64
C ASP A 57 -17.25 7.92 6.98
N GLN A 58 -18.20 8.68 6.44
CA GLN A 58 -17.94 9.97 5.79
C GLN A 58 -17.52 11.07 6.78
N ASN A 59 -17.80 10.89 8.07
CA ASN A 59 -17.37 11.81 9.12
C ASN A 59 -16.01 11.42 9.70
N GLN A 60 -15.41 10.33 9.23
CA GLN A 60 -14.07 9.91 9.64
C GLN A 60 -13.05 10.90 9.10
N LYS A 61 -12.50 11.70 10.02
CA LYS A 61 -11.46 12.71 9.74
C LYS A 61 -10.05 12.23 10.07
N ILE A 62 -9.91 10.95 10.40
CA ILE A 62 -8.66 10.36 10.83
C ILE A 62 -8.54 9.00 10.17
N VAL A 63 -7.43 8.74 9.50
CA VAL A 63 -7.07 7.39 9.05
C VAL A 63 -5.91 6.89 9.88
N THR A 64 -5.99 5.65 10.34
CA THR A 64 -4.90 5.02 11.09
C THR A 64 -3.94 4.31 10.14
N LYS A 65 -2.68 4.21 10.57
CA LYS A 65 -1.70 3.35 9.92
C LYS A 65 -2.18 1.90 9.80
N ALA A 66 -2.86 1.38 10.83
CA ALA A 66 -3.37 0.02 10.85
C ALA A 66 -4.40 -0.24 9.74
N GLU A 67 -5.35 0.69 9.54
CA GLU A 67 -6.35 0.60 8.46
C GLU A 67 -5.70 0.57 7.08
N LEU A 68 -4.69 1.43 6.84
CA LEU A 68 -3.98 1.45 5.56
C LEU A 68 -3.16 0.17 5.32
N LEU A 69 -2.49 -0.34 6.37
CA LEU A 69 -1.77 -1.62 6.29
C LEU A 69 -2.75 -2.78 6.07
N ASP A 70 -3.95 -2.75 6.65
CA ASP A 70 -4.96 -3.79 6.44
C ASP A 70 -5.46 -3.83 5.00
N ALA A 71 -5.69 -2.66 4.38
CA ALA A 71 -6.01 -2.57 2.96
C ALA A 71 -4.91 -3.20 2.08
N ILE A 72 -3.64 -3.00 2.44
CA ILE A 72 -2.49 -3.62 1.75
C ILE A 72 -2.43 -5.12 2.00
N ARG A 73 -2.70 -5.60 3.22
CA ARG A 73 -2.77 -7.04 3.53
C ARG A 73 -3.84 -7.74 2.71
N HIS A 74 -5.04 -7.15 2.61
CA HIS A 74 -6.11 -7.71 1.78
C HIS A 74 -5.65 -7.85 0.33
N GLN A 75 -5.00 -6.82 -0.23
CA GLN A 75 -4.45 -6.93 -1.58
C GLN A 75 -3.39 -8.04 -1.70
N MET A 76 -2.50 -8.18 -0.71
CA MET A 76 -1.50 -9.24 -0.70
C MET A 76 -2.14 -10.64 -0.73
N VAL A 77 -3.27 -10.85 -0.05
CA VAL A 77 -4.03 -12.11 -0.10
C VAL A 77 -4.57 -12.36 -1.52
N LEU A 78 -5.15 -11.33 -2.16
CA LEU A 78 -5.64 -11.45 -3.54
C LEU A 78 -4.51 -11.77 -4.54
N LEU A 79 -3.31 -11.27 -4.27
CA LEU A 79 -2.09 -11.55 -5.05
C LEU A 79 -1.37 -12.85 -4.62
N GLN A 80 -1.89 -13.59 -3.64
CA GLN A 80 -1.28 -14.80 -3.06
C GLN A 80 0.15 -14.59 -2.53
N LEU A 81 0.47 -13.36 -2.13
CA LEU A 81 1.77 -13.00 -1.56
C LEU A 81 1.86 -13.36 -0.07
N ASP A 82 0.72 -13.49 0.61
CA ASP A 82 0.60 -13.73 2.05
C ASP A 82 1.13 -15.10 2.48
N TYR A 83 1.23 -16.08 1.56
CA TYR A 83 1.91 -17.36 1.83
C TYR A 83 3.42 -17.21 1.99
N SER A 84 4.04 -16.32 1.21
CA SER A 84 5.49 -16.15 1.16
C SER A 84 6.00 -14.98 1.99
N TYR A 85 5.14 -14.00 2.26
CA TYR A 85 5.52 -12.73 2.87
C TYR A 85 4.56 -12.30 3.97
N GLU A 86 5.12 -11.69 5.01
CA GLU A 86 4.42 -10.98 6.06
C GLU A 86 4.59 -9.47 5.84
N LEU A 87 3.48 -8.71 5.88
CA LEU A 87 3.51 -7.26 5.88
C LEU A 87 3.87 -6.75 7.28
N VAL A 88 5.05 -6.15 7.41
CA VAL A 88 5.60 -5.66 8.68
C VAL A 88 5.11 -4.25 8.97
N ASP A 89 5.49 -3.28 8.12
CA ASP A 89 5.23 -1.85 8.33
C ASP A 89 5.41 -1.06 7.02
N PHE A 90 5.20 0.25 7.04
CA PHE A 90 5.65 1.19 6.01
C PHE A 90 7.16 1.40 6.07
N ALA A 91 7.78 1.54 4.90
CA ALA A 91 9.17 1.96 4.79
C ALA A 91 9.30 3.49 5.06
N PRO A 92 10.52 3.99 5.40
CA PRO A 92 10.72 5.41 5.70
C PRO A 92 10.38 6.38 4.56
N ASP A 93 10.29 5.90 3.32
CA ASP A 93 9.93 6.69 2.15
C ASP A 93 8.43 6.67 1.82
N ALA A 94 7.63 5.96 2.61
CA ALA A 94 6.17 5.95 2.47
C ALA A 94 5.60 7.34 2.75
N GLN A 95 4.70 7.80 1.88
CA GLN A 95 4.13 9.14 1.91
C GLN A 95 2.64 9.09 1.63
N LEU A 96 1.85 9.68 2.53
CA LEU A 96 0.44 9.97 2.30
C LEU A 96 0.29 11.41 1.82
N LEU A 97 -0.37 11.59 0.68
CA LEU A 97 -0.50 12.85 -0.01
C LEU A 97 -1.97 13.21 -0.20
N THR A 98 -2.28 14.50 -0.13
CA THR A 98 -3.55 15.07 -0.60
C THR A 98 -3.62 15.05 -2.14
N ARG A 99 -4.80 15.36 -2.70
CA ARG A 99 -5.00 15.46 -4.16
C ARG A 99 -4.04 16.44 -4.84
N ASP A 100 -3.74 17.55 -4.18
CA ASP A 100 -2.79 18.58 -4.64
C ASP A 100 -1.32 18.25 -4.29
N ARG A 101 -1.02 17.00 -3.91
CA ARG A 101 0.31 16.44 -3.66
C ARG A 101 1.02 17.02 -2.42
N ARG A 102 0.28 17.56 -1.46
CA ARG A 102 0.85 17.98 -0.17
C ARG A 102 1.03 16.78 0.74
N LEU A 103 2.17 16.74 1.44
CA LEU A 103 2.49 15.66 2.36
C LEU A 103 1.70 15.80 3.67
N LEU A 104 1.04 14.72 4.07
CA LEU A 104 0.40 14.59 5.36
C LEU A 104 1.33 13.84 6.32
N PHE A 105 1.37 14.30 7.58
CA PHE A 105 2.22 13.72 8.60
C PHE A 105 1.38 13.00 9.66
N ALA A 106 1.90 11.86 10.11
CA ALA A 106 1.29 11.13 11.21
C ALA A 106 1.31 11.97 12.50
N ASN A 107 0.15 12.02 13.16
CA ASN A 107 -0.03 12.59 14.47
C ASN A 107 0.53 11.63 15.53
N ARG A 108 1.66 12.02 16.11
CA ARG A 108 2.36 11.21 17.13
C ARG A 108 1.57 11.02 18.42
N ASN A 109 0.53 11.84 18.65
CA ASN A 109 -0.28 11.77 19.88
C ASN A 109 -1.46 10.80 19.76
N PHE A 110 -1.78 10.32 18.55
CA PHE A 110 -2.94 9.47 18.29
C PHE A 110 -2.51 8.31 17.38
N GLU A 111 -2.19 7.16 17.97
CA GLU A 111 -2.12 5.83 17.33
C GLU A 111 -1.53 5.77 15.90
N GLU A 112 -0.43 6.49 15.64
CA GLU A 112 0.18 6.56 14.30
C GLU A 112 -0.84 6.90 13.18
N SER A 113 -1.75 7.82 13.49
CA SER A 113 -2.85 8.22 12.62
C SER A 113 -2.57 9.51 11.85
N VAL A 114 -3.28 9.76 10.77
CA VAL A 114 -3.19 10.99 9.98
C VAL A 114 -4.56 11.68 9.99
N SER A 115 -4.58 12.96 10.33
CA SER A 115 -5.77 13.79 10.17
C SER A 115 -5.99 14.10 8.69
N LEU A 116 -7.20 13.83 8.24
CA LEU A 116 -7.68 14.09 6.89
C LEU A 116 -8.27 15.51 6.85
N GLU A 117 -8.25 16.11 5.67
CA GLU A 117 -8.87 17.41 5.43
C GLU A 117 -10.40 17.26 5.40
N ASP A 118 -11.12 18.32 5.81
CA ASP A 118 -12.59 18.36 5.91
C ASP A 118 -13.32 18.36 4.54
N THR A 119 -12.62 17.94 3.49
CA THR A 119 -13.13 17.87 2.12
C THR A 119 -13.11 16.44 1.64
N ILE A 120 -14.25 15.99 1.10
CA ILE A 120 -14.34 14.72 0.38
C ILE A 120 -13.38 14.80 -0.82
N GLN A 121 -12.37 13.94 -0.81
CA GLN A 121 -11.35 13.88 -1.86
C GLN A 121 -10.65 12.52 -1.87
N GLU A 122 -9.87 12.31 -2.93
CA GLU A 122 -8.94 11.19 -3.03
C GLU A 122 -7.58 11.58 -2.44
N TYR A 123 -7.02 10.69 -1.61
CA TYR A 123 -5.67 10.74 -1.10
C TYR A 123 -4.79 9.71 -1.81
N LEU A 124 -3.48 9.98 -1.91
CA LEU A 124 -2.51 9.06 -2.51
C LEU A 124 -1.51 8.56 -1.47
N LEU A 125 -1.44 7.24 -1.27
CA LEU A 125 -0.36 6.60 -0.53
C LEU A 125 0.67 6.03 -1.52
N LYS A 126 1.94 6.44 -1.41
CA LYS A 126 3.03 5.96 -2.28
C LYS A 126 4.29 5.61 -1.47
N GLY A 127 5.27 5.00 -2.12
CA GLY A 127 6.55 4.59 -1.52
C GLY A 127 6.56 3.09 -1.30
N HIS A 128 7.20 2.64 -0.22
CA HIS A 128 7.31 1.19 0.05
C HIS A 128 6.66 0.76 1.35
N VAL A 129 6.33 -0.52 1.41
CA VAL A 129 6.09 -1.27 2.64
C VAL A 129 7.20 -2.27 2.87
N ILE A 130 7.46 -2.60 4.12
CA ILE A 130 8.46 -3.56 4.55
C ILE A 130 7.79 -4.95 4.59
N LEU A 131 8.38 -5.89 3.86
CA LEU A 131 7.95 -7.29 3.83
C LEU A 131 9.00 -8.18 4.48
N ARG A 132 8.55 -9.16 5.25
CA ARG A 132 9.41 -10.23 5.76
C ARG A 132 9.07 -11.53 5.07
N LYS A 133 10.07 -12.32 4.67
CA LYS A 133 9.81 -13.69 4.18
C LYS A 133 9.26 -14.54 5.32
N ARG A 134 8.15 -15.22 5.08
CA ARG A 134 7.65 -16.22 6.02
C ARG A 134 8.61 -17.40 6.01
N VAL A 135 8.93 -17.87 7.22
CA VAL A 135 9.56 -19.17 7.41
C VAL A 135 8.43 -20.10 7.83
N GLU A 136 8.12 -21.11 7.01
CA GLU A 136 7.17 -22.13 7.43
C GLU A 136 7.70 -22.78 8.72
N GLU A 137 6.89 -22.77 9.78
CA GLU A 137 7.22 -23.53 10.97
C GLU A 137 7.20 -25.02 10.60
N PRO A 138 8.20 -25.81 11.07
CA PRO A 138 8.20 -27.24 10.82
C PRO A 138 6.87 -27.84 11.29
N ILE A 139 6.26 -28.72 10.49
CA ILE A 139 5.09 -29.49 10.92
C ILE A 139 5.52 -30.37 12.10
N THR A 140 5.21 -29.96 13.33
CA THR A 140 5.58 -30.70 14.55
C THR A 140 4.63 -31.85 14.85
N HIS A 141 3.47 -31.90 14.19
CA HIS A 141 2.51 -32.99 14.27
C HIS A 141 1.95 -33.31 12.88
N PRO A 142 2.41 -34.37 12.20
CA PRO A 142 1.73 -34.83 11.00
C PRO A 142 0.30 -35.22 11.38
N THR A 143 -0.69 -34.71 10.65
CA THR A 143 -2.06 -35.19 10.78
C THR A 143 -2.05 -36.68 10.41
N GLU A 144 -2.36 -37.56 11.36
CA GLU A 144 -2.63 -38.96 11.04
C GLU A 144 -3.85 -38.97 10.10
N THR A 145 -3.62 -39.23 8.82
CA THR A 145 -4.69 -39.55 7.87
C THR A 145 -5.34 -40.85 8.34
N ALA A 146 -6.58 -40.75 8.82
CA ALA A 146 -7.45 -41.86 9.16
C ALA A 146 -8.08 -42.50 7.90
#